data_AF-L0DMT9-F1
#
_entry.id   AF-L0DMT9-F1
#
_cell.length_a   1.000
_cell.length_b   1.000
_cell.length_c   1.000
_cell.angle_alpha   90.00
_cell.angle_beta   90.00
_cell.angle_gamma   90.00
#
_symmetry.space_group_name_H-M   'P 1'
#
loop_
_entity.id
_entity.type
_entity.pdbx_description
1 polymer ?
#
loop_
_entity_poly.entity_id
_entity_poly.type
_entity_poly.pdbx_seq_one_letter_code
_entity_poly.pdbx_strand_id
1 'polypeptide(L)'
;MRRQDLVGLDVLVGLTYFNAEGEVLRQEQFHGLIEESEGGMAWVRPSDGGERRWVPAKVSAFRPAPGGTYRLASTGQVVVEPTLLTSWMLTLLNKDEDGKLHYKVEPNFAPLSHSRVPLEWKVNYTMDDGRIRRTIEAFGDEYVGRTLLLGINYTGPDGGLRRQEQIVGTIMVVDLVEGIVVSCDPDGRTVVLPSDPTWVEKAPPAQYRLRSTGQVVTNPDYLADITIRQPD
;
A
#
# COMPACT_ATOMS: atom_id res chain seq x y z
N MET A 1 -13.74 1.30 5.39
CA MET A 1 -14.28 2.02 4.21
C MET A 1 -15.24 1.17 3.37
N ARG A 2 -16.26 1.79 2.76
CA ARG A 2 -17.17 1.24 1.73
C ARG A 2 -16.87 1.87 0.36
N ARG A 3 -17.36 1.28 -0.73
CA ARG A 3 -17.12 1.76 -2.10
C ARG A 3 -17.52 3.23 -2.30
N GLN A 4 -18.68 3.62 -1.80
CA GLN A 4 -19.17 5.00 -1.87
C GLN A 4 -18.29 6.01 -1.13
N ASP A 5 -17.53 5.56 -0.12
CA ASP A 5 -16.64 6.43 0.65
C ASP A 5 -15.35 6.78 -0.15
N LEU A 6 -15.13 6.15 -1.31
CA LEU A 6 -14.05 6.49 -2.25
C LEU A 6 -14.35 7.77 -3.06
N VAL A 7 -15.64 8.06 -3.29
CA VAL A 7 -16.04 9.16 -4.17
C VAL A 7 -15.66 10.49 -3.54
N GLY A 8 -15.05 11.38 -4.33
CA GLY A 8 -14.55 12.67 -3.89
C GLY A 8 -13.13 12.64 -3.33
N LEU A 9 -12.51 11.46 -3.17
CA LEU A 9 -11.09 11.34 -2.82
C LEU A 9 -10.23 11.36 -4.09
N ASP A 10 -9.07 12.01 -4.00
CA ASP A 10 -8.06 11.90 -5.05
C ASP A 10 -7.23 10.63 -4.86
N VAL A 11 -6.83 10.01 -5.98
CA VAL A 11 -6.18 8.72 -5.99
C VAL A 11 -5.01 8.72 -6.97
N LEU A 12 -3.88 8.20 -6.50
CA LEU A 12 -2.76 7.77 -7.33
C LEU A 12 -2.96 6.32 -7.75
N VAL A 13 -2.97 6.08 -9.06
CA VAL A 13 -3.27 4.77 -9.65
C VAL A 13 -2.04 4.22 -10.36
N GLY A 14 -1.75 2.94 -10.13
CA GLY A 14 -0.85 2.12 -10.93
C GLY A 14 -1.58 0.92 -11.55
N LEU A 15 -1.48 0.74 -12.86
CA LEU A 15 -1.98 -0.40 -13.60
C LEU A 15 -0.82 -1.04 -14.37
N THR A 16 -0.50 -2.30 -14.05
CA THR A 16 0.49 -3.08 -14.79
C THR A 16 -0.21 -4.19 -15.55
N TYR A 17 -0.06 -4.18 -16.87
CA TYR A 17 -0.69 -5.13 -17.78
C TYR A 17 0.28 -6.24 -18.12
N PHE A 18 -0.20 -7.47 -18.09
CA PHE A 18 0.56 -8.68 -18.39
C PHE A 18 -0.08 -9.45 -19.55
N ASN A 19 0.74 -10.17 -20.33
CA ASN A 19 0.24 -11.22 -21.21
C ASN A 19 -0.09 -12.50 -20.40
N ALA A 20 -0.57 -13.54 -21.09
CA ALA A 20 -0.95 -14.80 -20.46
C ALA A 20 0.25 -15.53 -19.82
N GLU A 21 1.45 -15.27 -20.32
CA GLU A 21 2.73 -15.83 -19.86
C GLU A 21 3.29 -15.09 -18.64
N GLY A 22 2.67 -13.98 -18.22
CA GLY A 22 3.10 -13.18 -17.07
C GLY A 22 4.20 -12.16 -17.39
N GLU A 23 4.45 -11.89 -18.66
CA GLU A 23 5.35 -10.82 -19.10
C GLU A 23 4.64 -9.47 -19.09
N VAL A 24 5.34 -8.42 -18.67
CA VAL A 24 4.79 -7.06 -18.63
C VAL A 24 4.62 -6.54 -20.06
N LEU A 25 3.38 -6.23 -20.45
CA LEU A 25 3.05 -5.60 -21.72
C LEU A 25 3.20 -4.08 -21.67
N ARG A 26 2.68 -3.46 -20.59
CA ARG A 26 2.76 -2.02 -20.35
C ARG A 26 2.44 -1.68 -18.91
N GLN A 27 2.86 -0.49 -18.50
CA GLN A 27 2.41 0.14 -17.27
C GLN A 27 1.71 1.45 -17.58
N GLU A 28 0.69 1.76 -16.80
CA GLU A 28 -0.04 3.01 -16.85
C GLU A 28 -0.15 3.54 -15.43
N GLN A 29 0.24 4.79 -15.23
CA GLN A 29 -0.01 5.51 -14.00
C GLN A 29 -0.72 6.81 -14.29
N PHE A 30 -1.62 7.19 -13.39
CA PHE A 30 -2.31 8.47 -13.44
C PHE A 30 -2.77 8.86 -12.03
N HIS A 31 -3.10 10.13 -11.88
CA HIS A 31 -3.66 10.70 -10.66
C HIS A 31 -4.92 11.47 -11.01
N GLY A 32 -5.91 11.43 -10.15
CA GLY A 32 -7.18 12.10 -10.40
C GLY A 32 -8.18 11.96 -9.27
N LEU A 33 -9.35 12.54 -9.46
CA LEU A 33 -10.47 12.50 -8.51
C LEU A 33 -11.39 11.31 -8.82
N ILE A 34 -11.75 10.52 -7.82
CA ILE A 34 -12.79 9.49 -7.98
C ILE A 34 -14.15 10.19 -8.04
N GLU A 35 -14.82 10.15 -9.20
CA GLU A 35 -16.14 10.77 -9.41
C GLU A 35 -17.28 9.82 -9.11
N GLU A 36 -17.07 8.53 -9.35
CA GLU A 36 -18.10 7.51 -9.31
C GLU A 36 -17.49 6.19 -8.87
N SER A 37 -18.24 5.39 -8.10
CA SER A 37 -17.82 4.04 -7.71
C SER A 37 -19.02 3.09 -7.68
N GLU A 38 -19.37 2.55 -8.84
CA GLU A 38 -20.51 1.64 -9.05
C GLU A 38 -20.10 0.39 -9.85
N GLY A 39 -20.88 -0.70 -9.74
CA GLY A 39 -20.69 -1.87 -10.62
C GLY A 39 -19.36 -2.60 -10.44
N GLY A 40 -18.64 -2.34 -9.34
CA GLY A 40 -17.29 -2.89 -9.13
C GLY A 40 -16.17 -2.11 -9.83
N MET A 41 -16.48 -0.93 -10.39
CA MET A 41 -15.53 -0.01 -10.99
C MET A 41 -15.56 1.34 -10.25
N ALA A 42 -14.43 2.02 -10.21
CA ALA A 42 -14.33 3.40 -9.79
C ALA A 42 -13.83 4.22 -10.98
N TRP A 43 -14.57 5.28 -11.32
CA TRP A 43 -14.21 6.20 -12.40
C TRP A 43 -13.42 7.37 -11.82
N VAL A 44 -12.23 7.56 -12.37
CA VAL A 44 -11.28 8.59 -12.00
C VAL A 44 -11.24 9.62 -13.11
N ARG A 45 -11.46 10.89 -12.76
CA ARG A 45 -11.18 12.04 -13.63
C ARG A 45 -9.70 12.40 -13.51
N PRO A 46 -8.87 12.17 -14.53
CA PRO A 46 -7.45 12.49 -14.44
C PRO A 46 -7.21 13.98 -14.21
N SER A 47 -6.25 14.29 -13.34
CA SER A 47 -5.83 15.67 -13.05
C SER A 47 -5.14 16.36 -14.23
N ASP A 48 -4.69 15.59 -15.23
CA ASP A 48 -4.08 16.09 -16.47
C ASP A 48 -5.11 16.54 -17.52
N GLY A 49 -6.41 16.44 -17.22
CA GLY A 49 -7.50 16.80 -18.13
C GLY A 49 -7.80 15.76 -19.21
N GLY A 50 -7.18 14.57 -19.13
CA GLY A 50 -7.48 13.45 -20.02
C GLY A 50 -8.88 12.86 -19.84
N GLU A 51 -9.22 11.91 -20.70
CA GLU A 51 -10.48 11.17 -20.58
C GLU A 51 -10.58 10.40 -19.26
N ARG A 52 -11.80 10.26 -18.74
CA ARG A 52 -12.07 9.48 -17.53
C ARG A 52 -11.50 8.07 -17.67
N ARG A 53 -10.88 7.57 -16.60
CA ARG A 53 -10.28 6.23 -16.55
C ARG A 53 -10.95 5.42 -15.46
N TRP A 54 -11.02 4.11 -15.63
CA TRP A 54 -11.59 3.23 -14.62
C TRP A 54 -10.49 2.48 -13.89
N VAL A 55 -10.76 2.14 -12.63
CA VAL A 55 -10.02 1.15 -11.85
C VAL A 55 -11.01 0.21 -11.18
N PRO A 56 -10.64 -1.02 -10.80
CA PRO A 56 -11.54 -1.87 -10.05
C PRO A 56 -11.85 -1.28 -8.66
N ALA A 57 -13.12 -1.21 -8.27
CA ALA A 57 -13.59 -0.69 -6.99
C ALA A 57 -13.60 -1.77 -5.88
N LYS A 58 -12.49 -2.49 -5.72
CA LYS A 58 -12.28 -3.34 -4.54
C LYS A 58 -11.67 -2.46 -3.44
N VAL A 59 -12.49 -2.04 -2.49
CA VAL A 59 -12.05 -1.13 -1.41
C VAL A 59 -10.80 -1.64 -0.67
N SER A 60 -10.65 -2.97 -0.53
CA SER A 60 -9.46 -3.52 0.10
C SER A 60 -8.16 -3.24 -0.67
N ALA A 61 -8.19 -2.87 -1.95
CA ALA A 61 -7.04 -2.50 -2.76
C ALA A 61 -6.70 -0.99 -2.72
N PHE A 62 -7.53 -0.19 -2.06
CA PHE A 62 -7.23 1.21 -1.78
C PHE A 62 -6.63 1.34 -0.38
N ARG A 63 -5.70 2.27 -0.24
CA ARG A 63 -5.07 2.61 1.04
C ARG A 63 -4.71 4.09 1.06
N PRO A 64 -4.57 4.71 2.24
CA PRO A 64 -4.00 6.05 2.30
C PRO A 64 -2.59 6.02 1.69
N ALA A 65 -2.31 7.00 0.81
CA ALA A 65 -0.98 7.13 0.24
C ALA A 65 -0.04 7.76 1.28
N PRO A 66 1.22 7.32 1.39
CA PRO A 66 2.21 8.03 2.18
C PRO A 66 2.34 9.50 1.84
N GLY A 67 2.64 10.30 2.86
CA GLY A 67 2.98 11.70 2.65
C GLY A 67 4.19 11.85 1.73
N GLY A 68 4.17 12.89 0.90
CA GLY A 68 5.30 13.31 0.09
C GLY A 68 4.98 13.45 -1.39
N THR A 69 6.05 13.36 -2.18
CA THR A 69 6.01 13.64 -3.63
C THR A 69 6.28 12.39 -4.44
N TYR A 70 5.41 12.10 -5.40
CA TYR A 70 5.44 10.92 -6.25
C TYR A 70 5.79 11.34 -7.66
N ARG A 71 6.84 10.73 -8.24
CA ARG A 71 7.15 10.86 -9.66
C ARG A 71 6.73 9.60 -10.39
N LEU A 72 5.73 9.71 -11.28
CA LEU A 72 5.21 8.58 -12.05
C LEU A 72 6.27 8.02 -12.99
N ALA A 73 6.40 6.69 -13.06
CA ALA A 73 7.41 6.05 -13.90
C ALA A 73 7.09 6.18 -15.40
N SER A 74 5.82 6.07 -15.79
CA SER A 74 5.41 6.14 -17.22
C SER A 74 5.50 7.53 -17.83
N THR A 75 5.17 8.59 -17.08
CA THR A 75 5.05 9.96 -17.61
C THR A 75 6.05 10.95 -17.02
N GLY A 76 6.68 10.63 -15.89
CA GLY A 76 7.50 11.57 -15.13
C GLY A 76 6.71 12.67 -14.40
N GLN A 77 5.37 12.66 -14.51
CA GLN A 77 4.48 13.58 -13.79
C GLN A 77 4.76 13.53 -12.30
N VAL A 78 4.68 14.69 -11.65
CA VAL A 78 4.84 14.84 -10.21
C VAL A 78 3.47 15.03 -9.57
N VAL A 79 3.15 14.17 -8.61
CA VAL A 79 1.94 14.20 -7.79
C VAL A 79 2.36 14.46 -6.35
N VAL A 80 1.71 15.39 -5.68
CA VAL A 80 2.04 15.80 -4.31
C VAL A 80 0.91 15.39 -3.41
N GLU A 81 1.22 14.69 -2.32
CA GLU A 81 0.30 14.37 -1.24
C GLU A 81 -1.04 13.76 -1.67
N PRO A 82 -1.07 12.73 -2.54
CA PRO A 82 -2.34 12.12 -2.93
C PRO A 82 -3.06 11.54 -1.71
N THR A 83 -4.40 11.55 -1.69
CA THR A 83 -5.14 10.98 -0.55
C THR A 83 -5.02 9.46 -0.52
N LEU A 84 -5.35 8.83 -1.65
CA LEU A 84 -5.33 7.38 -1.81
C LEU A 84 -4.27 6.91 -2.80
N LEU A 85 -3.89 5.66 -2.65
CA LEU A 85 -3.07 4.92 -3.61
C LEU A 85 -3.73 3.56 -3.89
N THR A 86 -3.78 3.16 -5.15
CA THR A 86 -4.17 1.82 -5.56
C THR A 86 -3.30 1.31 -6.70
N SER A 87 -2.96 0.01 -6.68
CA SER A 87 -2.11 -0.61 -7.68
C SER A 87 -2.65 -1.98 -8.09
N TRP A 88 -2.59 -2.29 -9.38
CA TRP A 88 -3.26 -3.44 -9.98
C TRP A 88 -2.40 -4.17 -11.01
N MET A 89 -2.54 -5.49 -11.03
CA MET A 89 -2.02 -6.40 -12.05
C MET A 89 -3.20 -6.86 -12.92
N LEU A 90 -3.11 -6.62 -14.23
CA LEU A 90 -4.13 -6.97 -15.21
C LEU A 90 -3.55 -7.97 -16.21
N THR A 91 -3.85 -9.25 -16.03
CA THR A 91 -3.37 -10.33 -16.90
C THR A 91 -4.38 -10.58 -18.01
N LEU A 92 -3.96 -10.42 -19.27
CA LEU A 92 -4.80 -10.69 -20.43
C LEU A 92 -5.16 -12.18 -20.48
N LEU A 93 -6.45 -12.48 -20.43
CA LEU A 93 -6.95 -13.85 -20.52
C LEU A 93 -7.23 -14.22 -21.98
N ASN A 94 -8.04 -13.41 -22.65
CA ASN A 94 -8.40 -13.61 -24.04
C ASN A 94 -8.92 -12.31 -24.66
N LYS A 95 -9.17 -12.40 -25.96
CA LYS A 95 -9.90 -11.43 -26.76
C LYS A 95 -11.15 -12.14 -27.28
N ASP A 96 -12.33 -11.56 -27.08
CA ASP A 96 -13.56 -12.13 -27.60
C ASP A 96 -13.75 -11.85 -29.10
N GLU A 97 -14.84 -12.37 -29.67
CA GLU A 97 -15.16 -12.27 -31.11
C GLU A 97 -15.32 -10.82 -31.58
N ASP A 98 -15.81 -9.93 -30.71
CA ASP A 98 -15.95 -8.49 -30.97
C ASP A 98 -14.64 -7.71 -30.79
N GLY A 99 -13.58 -8.41 -30.38
CA GLY A 99 -12.27 -7.87 -30.18
C GLY A 99 -12.04 -7.17 -28.85
N LYS A 100 -12.96 -7.33 -27.89
CA LYS A 100 -12.82 -6.81 -26.53
C LYS A 100 -11.88 -7.71 -25.73
N LEU A 101 -10.99 -7.06 -24.99
CA LEU A 101 -9.98 -7.71 -24.16
C LEU A 101 -10.56 -8.02 -22.78
N HIS A 102 -10.36 -9.24 -22.30
CA HIS A 102 -10.76 -9.67 -20.96
C HIS A 102 -9.53 -9.89 -20.11
N TYR A 103 -9.53 -9.32 -18.91
CA TYR A 103 -8.40 -9.37 -17.98
C TYR A 103 -8.80 -10.08 -16.69
N LYS A 104 -7.90 -10.92 -16.18
CA LYS A 104 -7.88 -11.26 -14.75
C LYS A 104 -7.26 -10.09 -14.00
N VAL A 105 -7.94 -9.62 -12.96
CA VAL A 105 -7.50 -8.43 -12.22
C VAL A 105 -7.18 -8.79 -10.78
N GLU A 106 -5.94 -8.49 -10.38
CA GLU A 106 -5.43 -8.78 -9.04
C GLU A 106 -4.79 -7.53 -8.43
N PRO A 107 -5.08 -7.20 -7.16
CA PRO A 107 -4.46 -6.05 -6.52
C PRO A 107 -2.97 -6.32 -6.19
N ASN A 108 -2.14 -5.29 -6.36
CA ASN A 108 -0.79 -5.23 -5.85
C ASN A 108 -0.84 -4.53 -4.48
N PHE A 109 -1.11 -5.29 -3.42
CA PHE A 109 -1.45 -4.75 -2.08
C PHE A 109 -0.32 -3.99 -1.37
N ALA A 110 0.94 -4.34 -1.66
CA ALA A 110 2.12 -3.75 -1.01
C ALA A 110 3.04 -3.09 -2.05
N PRO A 111 2.58 -2.04 -2.75
CA PRO A 111 3.30 -1.45 -3.87
C PRO A 111 4.59 -0.70 -3.48
N LEU A 112 4.89 -0.50 -2.19
CA LEU A 112 6.11 0.19 -1.74
C LEU A 112 7.20 -0.77 -1.26
N SER A 113 6.85 -1.74 -0.40
CA SER A 113 7.84 -2.64 0.21
C SER A 113 7.98 -3.97 -0.53
N HIS A 114 6.87 -4.53 -1.00
CA HIS A 114 6.79 -5.90 -1.53
C HIS A 114 6.08 -5.95 -2.89
N SER A 115 6.36 -4.96 -3.74
CA SER A 115 5.65 -4.84 -5.00
C SER A 115 5.93 -6.02 -5.93
N ARG A 116 4.87 -6.53 -6.56
CA ARG A 116 4.94 -7.63 -7.55
C ARG A 116 5.05 -7.14 -8.99
N VAL A 117 5.14 -5.84 -9.19
CA VAL A 117 5.21 -5.19 -10.50
C VAL A 117 6.46 -4.32 -10.58
N PRO A 118 6.93 -3.94 -11.78
CA PRO A 118 7.99 -2.95 -11.90
C PRO A 118 7.61 -1.61 -11.24
N LEU A 119 8.60 -0.84 -10.82
CA LEU A 119 8.39 0.41 -10.08
C LEU A 119 7.42 1.37 -10.78
N GLU A 120 6.28 1.65 -10.15
CA GLU A 120 5.24 2.51 -10.72
C GLU A 120 5.48 4.01 -10.44
N TRP A 121 6.18 4.32 -9.34
CA TRP A 121 6.54 5.68 -8.95
C TRP A 121 7.78 5.70 -8.07
N LYS A 122 8.52 6.81 -8.12
CA LYS A 122 9.53 7.16 -7.12
C LYS A 122 8.88 8.07 -6.07
N VAL A 123 8.95 7.68 -4.79
CA VAL A 123 8.39 8.44 -3.68
C VAL A 123 9.50 9.16 -2.93
N ASN A 124 9.34 10.47 -2.74
CA ASN A 124 10.10 11.27 -1.78
C ASN A 124 9.20 11.54 -0.59
N TYR A 125 9.35 10.73 0.46
CA TYR A 125 8.52 10.83 1.65
C TYR A 125 8.74 12.15 2.40
N THR A 126 7.66 12.68 2.98
CA THR A 126 7.71 13.89 3.82
C THR A 126 6.95 13.63 5.12
N MET A 127 7.56 13.95 6.26
CA MET A 127 6.88 13.93 7.56
C MET A 127 6.16 15.27 7.76
N ASP A 128 4.83 15.22 7.82
CA ASP A 128 3.98 16.36 8.14
C ASP A 128 2.93 15.91 9.17
N ASP A 129 3.07 16.36 10.42
CA ASP A 129 2.19 15.96 11.52
C ASP A 129 0.72 16.32 11.26
N GLY A 130 0.46 17.43 10.56
CA GLY A 130 -0.89 17.84 10.20
C GLY A 130 -1.52 16.89 9.19
N ARG A 131 -0.74 16.41 8.22
CA ARG A 131 -1.16 15.38 7.26
C ARG A 131 -1.35 14.04 7.94
N ILE A 132 -0.39 13.61 8.76
CA ILE A 132 -0.46 12.35 9.50
C ILE A 132 -1.72 12.35 10.38
N ARG A 133 -1.98 13.45 11.10
CA ARG A 133 -3.21 13.60 11.89
C ARG A 133 -4.48 13.36 11.06
N ARG A 134 -4.62 14.03 9.91
CA ARG A 134 -5.78 13.83 9.02
C ARG A 134 -5.89 12.39 8.53
N THR A 135 -4.76 11.74 8.27
CA THR A 135 -4.74 10.31 7.89
C THR A 135 -5.25 9.43 9.03
N ILE A 136 -4.79 9.67 10.26
CA ILE A 136 -5.21 8.91 11.45
C ILE A 136 -6.71 9.14 11.70
N GLU A 137 -7.18 10.39 11.66
CA GLU A 137 -8.60 10.73 11.83
C GLU A 137 -9.49 10.05 10.78
N ALA A 138 -9.02 9.92 9.54
CA ALA A 138 -9.79 9.32 8.45
C ALA A 138 -9.72 7.79 8.39
N PHE A 139 -8.58 7.19 8.74
CA PHE A 139 -8.29 5.78 8.48
C PHE A 139 -7.76 4.99 9.68
N GLY A 140 -7.41 5.64 10.81
CA GLY A 140 -6.77 5.02 11.97
C GLY A 140 -7.53 3.82 12.52
N ASP A 141 -8.86 3.93 12.59
CA ASP A 141 -9.75 2.85 13.05
C ASP A 141 -9.68 1.59 12.17
N GLU A 142 -9.22 1.69 10.92
CA GLU A 142 -9.07 0.53 10.03
C GLU A 142 -7.87 -0.37 10.42
N TYR A 143 -6.94 0.14 11.23
CA TYR A 143 -5.74 -0.55 11.66
C TYR A 143 -5.90 -1.19 13.04
N VAL A 144 -6.65 -0.57 13.95
CA VAL A 144 -6.79 -1.06 15.33
C VAL A 144 -7.45 -2.44 15.36
N GLY A 145 -6.88 -3.35 16.17
CA GLY A 145 -7.29 -4.75 16.31
C GLY A 145 -6.82 -5.66 15.18
N ARG A 146 -6.02 -5.16 14.23
CA ARG A 146 -5.54 -5.92 13.07
C ARG A 146 -4.17 -6.52 13.30
N THR A 147 -3.92 -7.64 12.64
CA THR A 147 -2.65 -8.36 12.73
C THR A 147 -1.60 -7.71 11.84
N LEU A 148 -0.49 -7.31 12.42
CA LEU A 148 0.69 -6.80 11.73
C LEU A 148 1.80 -7.83 11.73
N LEU A 149 2.37 -8.09 10.55
CA LEU A 149 3.67 -8.74 10.41
C LEU A 149 4.73 -7.67 10.18
N LEU A 150 5.63 -7.51 11.15
CA LEU A 150 6.63 -6.44 11.17
C LEU A 150 8.04 -7.01 10.98
N GLY A 151 8.74 -6.54 9.95
CA GLY A 151 10.18 -6.70 9.80
C GLY A 151 10.93 -5.53 10.46
N ILE A 152 11.93 -5.84 11.28
CA ILE A 152 12.80 -4.82 11.90
C ILE A 152 14.25 -5.12 11.52
N ASN A 153 14.89 -4.15 10.88
CA ASN A 153 16.32 -4.15 10.62
C ASN A 153 17.03 -3.21 11.60
N TYR A 154 17.94 -3.75 12.40
CA TYR A 154 18.79 -2.95 13.27
C TYR A 154 20.12 -2.71 12.55
N THR A 155 20.47 -1.44 12.36
CA THR A 155 21.68 -1.03 11.65
C THR A 155 22.63 -0.27 12.58
N GLY A 156 23.93 -0.38 12.33
CA GLY A 156 24.94 0.44 13.00
C GLY A 156 24.99 1.88 12.44
N PRO A 157 25.85 2.75 13.02
CA PRO A 157 26.08 4.10 12.49
C PRO A 157 26.60 4.11 11.05
N ASP A 158 27.29 3.07 10.61
CA ASP A 158 27.79 2.87 9.24
C ASP A 158 26.69 2.40 8.25
N GLY A 159 25.48 2.13 8.75
CA GLY A 159 24.39 1.55 7.96
C GLY A 159 24.49 0.03 7.81
N GLY A 160 25.50 -0.61 8.38
CA GLY A 160 25.66 -2.07 8.34
C GLY A 160 24.57 -2.77 9.15
N LEU A 161 23.96 -3.81 8.58
CA LEU A 161 22.96 -4.64 9.26
C LEU A 161 23.61 -5.38 10.43
N ARG A 162 23.15 -5.12 11.66
CA ARG A 162 23.60 -5.79 12.89
C ARG A 162 22.68 -6.93 13.29
N ARG A 163 21.36 -6.72 13.16
CA ARG A 163 20.34 -7.72 13.54
C ARG A 163 19.11 -7.55 12.67
N GLN A 164 18.46 -8.65 12.35
CA GLN A 164 17.11 -8.67 11.78
C GLN A 164 16.17 -9.39 12.73
N GLU A 165 14.97 -8.86 12.89
CA GLU A 165 13.92 -9.43 13.70
C GLU A 165 12.61 -9.41 12.91
N GLN A 166 11.77 -10.41 13.13
CA GLN A 166 10.41 -10.44 12.59
C GLN A 166 9.44 -10.72 13.71
N ILE A 167 8.39 -9.92 13.76
CA ILE A 167 7.42 -9.90 14.83
C ILE A 167 6.03 -10.03 14.21
N VAL A 168 5.16 -10.77 14.88
CA VAL A 168 3.72 -10.72 14.63
C VAL A 168 3.05 -10.15 15.87
N GLY A 169 2.03 -9.31 15.68
CA GLY A 169 1.30 -8.73 16.79
C GLY A 169 0.02 -8.05 16.35
N THR A 170 -0.74 -7.57 17.33
CA THR A 170 -1.99 -6.84 17.12
C THR A 170 -1.74 -5.34 17.27
N ILE A 171 -2.21 -4.54 16.31
CA ILE A 171 -2.17 -3.08 16.42
C ILE A 171 -3.21 -2.64 17.46
N MET A 172 -2.76 -2.01 18.53
CA MET A 172 -3.59 -1.61 19.67
C MET A 172 -4.01 -0.15 19.58
N VAL A 173 -3.10 0.71 19.13
CA VAL A 173 -3.30 2.16 19.04
C VAL A 173 -2.69 2.66 17.73
N VAL A 174 -3.37 3.61 17.11
CA VAL A 174 -2.82 4.46 16.05
C VAL A 174 -3.10 5.90 16.46
N ASP A 175 -2.06 6.59 16.91
CA ASP A 175 -2.17 7.95 17.43
C ASP A 175 -0.95 8.80 17.04
N LEU A 176 -1.14 10.11 16.95
CA LEU A 176 -0.07 11.03 16.56
C LEU A 176 1.01 11.16 17.65
N VAL A 177 0.62 11.11 18.93
CA VAL A 177 1.48 11.29 20.09
C VAL A 177 2.11 9.97 20.52
N GLU A 178 1.31 8.91 20.65
CA GLU A 178 1.80 7.59 21.08
C GLU A 178 2.48 6.81 19.95
N GLY A 179 2.14 7.10 18.69
CA GLY A 179 2.58 6.33 17.53
C GLY A 179 1.64 5.16 17.22
N ILE A 180 2.17 4.17 16.49
CA ILE A 180 1.45 2.90 16.23
C ILE A 180 1.94 1.88 17.25
N VAL A 181 1.08 1.54 18.20
CA VAL A 181 1.40 0.63 19.30
C VAL A 181 0.98 -0.78 18.91
N VAL A 182 1.93 -1.73 18.97
CA VAL A 182 1.72 -3.13 18.58
C VAL A 182 1.98 -4.02 19.79
N SER A 183 1.00 -4.84 20.17
CA SER A 183 1.17 -5.91 21.16
C SER A 183 1.67 -7.17 20.44
N CYS A 184 2.90 -7.59 20.72
CA CYS A 184 3.56 -8.69 20.04
C CYS A 184 3.20 -10.05 20.63
N ASP A 185 3.09 -11.06 19.77
CA ASP A 185 2.93 -12.45 20.18
C ASP A 185 4.28 -13.18 20.25
N PRO A 186 4.43 -14.21 21.11
CA PRO A 186 3.50 -14.64 22.16
C PRO A 186 3.76 -13.97 23.52
N ASP A 187 4.77 -13.12 23.62
CA ASP A 187 5.28 -12.60 24.91
C ASP A 187 4.52 -11.37 25.43
N GLY A 188 3.64 -10.78 24.62
CA GLY A 188 2.84 -9.61 24.99
C GLY A 188 3.64 -8.33 25.11
N ARG A 189 4.92 -8.31 24.68
CA ARG A 189 5.70 -7.08 24.69
C ARG A 189 5.11 -6.06 23.72
N THR A 190 5.38 -4.79 23.96
CA THR A 190 4.91 -3.72 23.10
C THR A 190 6.04 -3.17 22.23
N VAL A 191 5.74 -2.93 20.96
CA VAL A 191 6.59 -2.18 20.03
C VAL A 191 5.83 -0.95 19.58
N VAL A 192 6.52 0.18 19.49
CA VAL A 192 5.98 1.45 19.00
C VAL A 192 6.64 1.80 17.68
N LEU A 193 5.83 1.98 16.63
CA LEU A 193 6.28 2.46 15.32
C LEU A 193 6.01 3.97 15.20
N PRO A 194 6.64 4.65 14.21
CA PRO A 194 6.27 6.01 13.86
C PRO A 194 4.76 6.16 13.65
N SER A 195 4.23 7.34 13.95
CA SER A 195 2.79 7.61 13.97
C SER A 195 2.11 7.56 12.60
N ASP A 196 2.86 7.61 11.49
CA ASP A 196 2.29 7.59 10.16
C ASP A 196 1.84 6.16 9.75
N PRO A 197 0.53 5.87 9.67
CA PRO A 197 0.02 4.54 9.34
C PRO A 197 0.15 4.19 7.86
N THR A 198 0.57 5.11 7.00
CA THR A 198 0.69 4.87 5.55
C THR A 198 1.84 3.93 5.17
N TRP A 199 2.78 3.71 6.11
CA TRP A 199 3.87 2.73 5.99
C TRP A 199 3.43 1.30 6.29
N VAL A 200 2.25 1.13 6.87
CA VAL A 200 1.64 -0.17 7.14
C VAL A 200 0.84 -0.58 5.90
N GLU A 201 1.42 -1.47 5.08
CA GLU A 201 0.83 -1.94 3.83
C GLU A 201 -0.07 -3.15 4.05
N LYS A 202 -1.11 -3.33 3.24
CA LYS A 202 -1.97 -4.52 3.34
C LYS A 202 -1.18 -5.75 2.95
N ALA A 203 -1.30 -6.80 3.73
CA ALA A 203 -0.65 -8.06 3.40
C ALA A 203 -1.41 -8.78 2.28
N PRO A 204 -0.73 -9.23 1.21
CA PRO A 204 -1.30 -10.21 0.31
C PRO A 204 -1.81 -11.46 1.07
N PRO A 205 -3.02 -11.98 0.77
CA PRO A 205 -3.47 -13.23 1.37
C PRO A 205 -2.51 -14.38 1.01
N ALA A 206 -1.81 -14.90 2.02
CA ALA A 206 -0.80 -15.93 1.88
C ALA A 206 -0.44 -16.53 3.25
N GLN A 207 0.40 -17.58 3.23
CA GLN A 207 1.11 -18.04 4.40
C GLN A 207 2.51 -17.41 4.45
N TYR A 208 2.82 -16.79 5.58
CA TYR A 208 4.08 -16.14 5.86
C TYR A 208 4.86 -16.96 6.86
N ARG A 209 5.98 -17.55 6.45
CA ARG A 209 6.89 -18.24 7.36
C ARG A 209 7.96 -17.27 7.83
N LEU A 210 7.97 -16.99 9.13
CA LEU A 210 9.01 -16.17 9.76
C LEU A 210 10.35 -16.89 9.68
N ARG A 211 11.37 -16.17 9.18
CA ARG A 211 12.74 -16.67 9.06
C ARG A 211 13.40 -16.84 10.42
N SER A 212 13.09 -15.95 11.36
CA SER A 212 13.68 -15.94 12.71
C SER A 212 13.21 -17.11 13.57
N THR A 213 11.92 -17.50 13.47
CA THR A 213 11.30 -18.47 14.38
C THR A 213 10.75 -19.72 13.68
N GLY A 214 10.59 -19.70 12.35
CA GLY A 214 9.89 -20.74 11.60
C GLY A 214 8.36 -20.71 11.75
N GLN A 215 7.81 -19.83 12.60
CA GLN A 215 6.37 -19.66 12.79
C GLN A 215 5.68 -19.34 11.46
N VAL A 216 4.52 -19.94 11.23
CA VAL A 216 3.69 -19.64 10.06
C VAL A 216 2.51 -18.77 10.48
N VAL A 217 2.45 -17.57 9.93
CA VAL A 217 1.32 -16.63 10.07
C VAL A 217 0.49 -16.72 8.80
N THR A 218 -0.80 -17.01 8.94
CA THR A 218 -1.71 -17.14 7.79
C THR A 218 -2.56 -15.89 7.67
N ASN A 219 -2.55 -15.25 6.50
CA ASN A 219 -3.33 -14.06 6.18
C ASN A 219 -3.26 -12.97 7.28
N PRO A 220 -2.07 -12.46 7.63
CA PRO A 220 -2.00 -11.23 8.43
C PRO A 220 -2.77 -10.12 7.70
N ASP A 221 -3.23 -9.10 8.42
CA ASP A 221 -3.93 -7.97 7.79
C ASP A 221 -2.93 -7.03 7.11
N TYR A 222 -1.78 -6.80 7.76
CA TYR A 222 -0.79 -5.83 7.31
C TYR A 222 0.65 -6.32 7.40
N LEU A 223 1.52 -5.69 6.60
CA LEU A 223 2.97 -5.79 6.60
C LEU A 223 3.58 -4.41 6.86
N ALA A 224 4.71 -4.38 7.56
CA ALA A 224 5.55 -3.19 7.62
C ALA A 224 7.02 -3.61 7.76
N ASP A 225 7.91 -2.78 7.24
CA ASP A 225 9.35 -2.91 7.44
C ASP A 225 9.91 -1.60 7.97
N ILE A 226 10.65 -1.68 9.08
CA ILE A 226 11.33 -0.52 9.66
C ILE A 226 12.83 -0.78 9.79
N THR A 227 13.60 0.31 9.74
CA THR A 227 15.02 0.29 10.05
C THR A 227 15.28 1.15 11.28
N ILE A 228 15.86 0.55 12.31
CA ILE A 228 16.28 1.23 13.53
C ILE A 228 17.79 1.37 13.48
N ARG A 229 18.27 2.60 13.50
CA ARG A 229 19.71 2.90 13.60
C ARG A 229 20.10 2.91 15.07
N GLN A 230 20.97 1.98 15.46
CA GLN A 230 21.46 1.88 16.82
C GLN A 230 22.71 2.78 16.98
N PRO A 231 22.86 3.44 18.14
CA PRO A 231 24.15 3.97 18.53
C PRO A 231 25.15 2.82 18.74
N ASP A 232 26.44 3.16 18.82
CA ASP A 232 27.49 2.20 19.13
C ASP A 232 27.33 1.55 20.51
#